data_AF-A0A2R6H6X2-F1
#
_entry.id   AF-A0A2R6H6X2-F1
#
_cell.length_a   1.000
_cell.length_b   1.000
_cell.length_c   1.000
_cell.angle_alpha   90.00
_cell.angle_beta   90.00
_cell.angle_gamma   90.00
#
_symmetry.space_group_name_H-M   'P 1'
#
loop_
_entity.id
_entity.type
_entity.pdbx_description
1 polymer ?
#
loop_
_entity_poly.entity_id
_entity_poly.type
_entity_poly.pdbx_seq_one_letter_code
_entity_poly.pdbx_strand_id
1 'polypeptide(L)'
;MDPVLLLTAGLFLLGFAVLVPHLREQYEEQYDSEREYFRDNNPRVYNVITGAADQEQDAVDVPEDQCPACGAENDPEFSLCHNCNRPLPSRDDD
;
A
#
# COMPACT_ATOMS: atom_id res chain seq x y z
N MET A 1 12.37 47.33 27.70
CA MET A 1 12.54 46.18 26.80
C MET A 1 13.97 46.21 26.31
N ASP A 2 14.68 45.09 26.39
CA ASP A 2 16.09 45.03 25.98
C ASP A 2 16.17 45.01 24.44
N PRO A 3 16.75 46.03 23.79
CA PRO A 3 16.83 46.11 22.34
C PRO A 3 17.66 44.99 21.71
N VAL A 4 18.61 44.42 22.46
CA VAL A 4 19.43 43.29 22.01
C VAL A 4 18.59 42.02 21.95
N LEU A 5 17.69 41.82 22.93
CA LEU A 5 16.76 40.69 22.95
C LEU A 5 15.76 40.74 21.78
N LEU A 6 15.28 41.92 21.41
CA LEU A 6 14.39 42.09 20.26
C LEU A 6 15.10 41.81 18.94
N LEU A 7 16.35 42.24 18.79
CA LEU A 7 17.16 41.99 17.60
C LEU A 7 17.47 40.51 17.42
N THR A 8 17.88 39.82 18.49
CA THR A 8 18.17 38.38 18.42
C THR A 8 16.90 37.58 18.13
N ALA A 9 15.79 37.86 18.82
CA ALA A 9 14.51 37.20 18.56
C ALA A 9 14.03 37.42 17.12
N GLY A 10 14.17 38.64 16.58
CA GLY A 10 13.84 38.94 15.19
C GLY A 10 14.67 38.14 14.19
N LEU A 11 15.98 38.05 14.41
CA LEU A 11 16.88 37.25 13.55
C LEU A 11 16.57 35.75 13.62
N PHE A 12 16.25 35.22 14.80
CA PHE A 12 15.82 33.82 14.93
C PHE A 12 14.53 33.56 14.15
N LEU A 13 13.50 34.40 14.30
CA LEU A 13 12.23 34.22 13.60
C LEU A 13 12.39 34.30 12.08
N LEU A 14 13.20 35.24 11.58
CA LEU A 14 13.53 35.33 10.16
C LEU A 14 14.31 34.11 9.66
N GLY A 15 15.28 33.64 10.45
CA GLY A 15 16.02 32.41 10.15
C GLY A 15 15.10 31.19 10.04
N PHE A 16 14.18 31.01 10.98
CA PHE A 16 13.18 29.92 10.93
C PHE A 16 12.23 30.06 9.74
N ALA A 17 11.75 31.28 9.45
CA ALA A 17 10.84 31.53 8.34
C ALA A 17 11.45 31.20 6.97
N VAL A 18 12.77 31.23 6.84
CA VAL A 18 13.49 30.83 5.60
C VAL A 18 13.92 29.37 5.64
N LEU A 19 14.45 28.91 6.78
CA LEU A 19 14.99 27.55 6.90
C LEU A 19 13.89 26.49 6.84
N VAL A 20 12.76 26.71 7.50
CA VAL A 20 11.65 25.73 7.54
C VAL A 20 11.10 25.39 6.15
N PRO A 21 10.70 26.37 5.30
CA PRO A 21 10.22 26.03 3.96
C PRO A 21 11.31 25.40 3.10
N HIS A 22 12.56 25.86 3.21
CA HIS A 22 13.67 25.27 2.45
C HIS A 22 13.95 23.80 2.84
N LEU A 23 13.95 23.50 4.13
CA LEU A 23 14.05 22.11 4.60
C LEU A 23 12.83 21.30 4.13
N ARG A 24 11.62 21.86 4.22
CA ARG A 24 10.40 21.17 3.78
C ARG A 24 10.50 20.74 2.32
N GLU A 25 10.92 21.62 1.42
CA GLU A 25 11.10 21.30 0.00
C GLU A 25 12.08 20.13 -0.20
N GLN A 26 13.23 20.15 0.50
CA GLN A 26 14.22 19.07 0.41
C GLN A 26 13.67 17.73 0.93
N TYR A 27 12.91 17.74 2.01
CA TYR A 27 12.28 16.53 2.56
C TYR A 27 11.12 16.03 1.69
N GLU A 28 10.33 16.92 1.09
CA GLU A 28 9.22 16.58 0.20
C GLU A 28 9.73 15.87 -1.07
N GLU A 29 10.78 16.40 -1.71
CA GLU A 29 11.39 15.75 -2.89
C GLU A 29 11.89 14.34 -2.57
N GLN A 30 12.57 14.17 -1.43
CA GLN A 30 13.05 12.85 -1.02
C GLN A 30 11.88 11.88 -0.78
N TYR A 31 10.86 12.31 -0.05
CA TYR A 31 9.70 11.47 0.28
C TYR A 31 8.89 11.06 -0.96
N ASP A 32 8.70 11.99 -1.90
CA ASP A 32 7.97 11.71 -3.14
C ASP A 32 8.71 10.68 -4.01
N SER A 33 10.05 10.78 -4.10
CA SER A 33 10.86 9.82 -4.84
C SER A 33 10.77 8.38 -4.29
N GLU A 34 10.81 8.23 -2.96
CA GLU A 34 10.67 6.92 -2.30
C GLU A 34 9.26 6.34 -2.49
N ARG A 35 8.24 7.22 -2.42
CA ARG A 35 6.84 6.84 -2.62
C ARG A 35 6.59 6.36 -4.05
N GLU A 36 7.16 7.03 -5.05
CA GLU A 36 7.06 6.63 -6.45
C GLU A 36 7.80 5.30 -6.71
N TYR A 37 9.03 5.15 -6.21
CA TYR A 37 9.76 3.89 -6.26
C TYR A 37 8.98 2.72 -5.64
N PHE A 38 8.34 2.96 -4.49
CA PHE A 38 7.56 1.93 -3.82
C PHE A 38 6.27 1.60 -4.58
N ARG A 39 5.59 2.61 -5.15
CA ARG A 39 4.43 2.42 -6.03
C ARG A 39 4.76 1.53 -7.23
N ASP A 40 5.89 1.80 -7.90
CA ASP A 40 6.27 1.10 -9.12
C ASP A 40 6.71 -0.34 -8.86
N ASN A 41 7.45 -0.58 -7.77
CA ASN A 41 7.98 -1.91 -7.46
C ASN A 41 6.99 -2.81 -6.69
N ASN A 42 6.06 -2.23 -5.92
CA ASN A 42 5.10 -2.97 -5.11
C ASN A 42 3.66 -2.45 -5.29
N PRO A 43 3.11 -2.44 -6.51
CA PRO A 43 1.83 -1.80 -6.81
C PRO A 43 0.65 -2.41 -6.05
N ARG A 44 0.69 -3.73 -5.80
CA ARG A 44 -0.34 -4.42 -5.00
C ARG A 44 -0.37 -3.89 -3.56
N VAL A 45 0.79 -3.81 -2.91
CA VAL A 45 0.88 -3.32 -1.53
C VAL A 45 0.52 -1.84 -1.48
N TYR A 46 1.00 -1.05 -2.45
CA TYR A 46 0.69 0.37 -2.57
C TYR A 46 -0.82 0.64 -2.63
N ASN A 47 -1.55 -0.11 -3.45
CA ASN A 47 -3.00 0.07 -3.58
C ASN A 47 -3.76 -0.30 -2.30
N VAL A 48 -3.30 -1.31 -1.55
CA VAL A 48 -3.88 -1.68 -0.25
C VAL A 48 -3.66 -0.58 0.78
N ILE A 49 -2.42 -0.09 0.94
CA ILE A 49 -2.12 0.92 1.96
C ILE A 49 -2.68 2.31 1.62
N THR A 50 -2.95 2.59 0.35
CA THR A 50 -3.56 3.87 -0.09
C THR A 50 -5.08 3.81 -0.18
N GLY A 51 -5.70 2.66 0.10
CA GLY A 51 -7.16 2.49 -0.02
C GLY A 51 -7.67 2.49 -1.46
N ALA A 52 -6.78 2.46 -2.46
CA ALA A 52 -7.14 2.31 -3.87
C ALA A 52 -7.56 0.87 -4.23
N ALA A 53 -7.36 -0.08 -3.30
CA ALA A 53 -7.74 -1.48 -3.45
C ALA A 53 -9.25 -1.75 -3.29
N ASP A 54 -10.04 -0.78 -2.81
CA ASP A 54 -11.50 -0.91 -2.65
C ASP A 54 -12.28 -0.80 -3.97
N GLN A 55 -11.61 -0.94 -5.13
CA GLN A 55 -12.31 -1.29 -6.36
C GLN A 55 -12.62 -2.78 -6.32
N GLU A 56 -13.84 -3.05 -5.84
CA GLU A 56 -14.66 -4.25 -5.98
C GLU A 56 -14.01 -5.28 -6.93
N GLN A 57 -13.32 -6.24 -6.34
CA GLN A 57 -12.95 -7.45 -7.06
C GLN A 57 -14.26 -8.12 -7.43
N ASP A 58 -14.69 -7.97 -8.69
CA ASP A 58 -15.68 -8.84 -9.29
C ASP A 58 -15.27 -10.26 -8.90
N ALA A 59 -16.07 -10.87 -8.03
CA ALA A 59 -15.91 -12.24 -7.64
C ALA A 59 -16.00 -13.03 -8.94
N VAL A 60 -14.83 -13.42 -9.46
CA VAL A 60 -14.76 -14.40 -10.54
C VAL A 60 -15.38 -15.62 -9.93
N ASP A 61 -16.59 -15.93 -10.38
CA ASP A 61 -17.36 -17.09 -10.01
C ASP A 61 -16.58 -18.30 -10.54
N VAL A 62 -15.55 -18.71 -9.78
CA VAL A 62 -14.74 -19.88 -10.08
C VAL A 62 -15.67 -21.06 -9.82
N PRO A 63 -16.00 -21.84 -10.85
CA PRO A 63 -16.84 -23.02 -10.69
C PRO A 63 -16.31 -23.87 -9.54
N GLU A 64 -17.18 -24.35 -8.66
CA GLU A 64 -16.79 -25.05 -7.42
C GLU A 64 -15.90 -26.29 -7.64
N ASP A 65 -15.84 -26.79 -8.86
CA ASP A 65 -15.00 -27.90 -9.32
C ASP A 65 -13.59 -27.46 -9.76
N GLN A 66 -13.31 -26.17 -9.93
CA GLN A 66 -11.98 -25.70 -10.35
C GLN A 66 -11.08 -25.32 -9.18
N CYS A 67 -9.83 -25.80 -9.24
CA CYS A 67 -8.82 -25.40 -8.28
C CYS A 67 -8.47 -23.91 -8.46
N PRO A 68 -8.63 -23.05 -7.44
CA PRO A 68 -8.35 -21.62 -7.55
C PRO A 68 -6.86 -21.32 -7.76
N ALA A 69 -5.97 -22.27 -7.46
CA ALA A 69 -4.54 -22.08 -7.60
C ALA A 69 -3.99 -22.44 -8.99
N CYS A 70 -4.60 -23.40 -9.70
CA CYS A 70 -4.07 -23.88 -10.98
C CYS A 70 -5.13 -24.06 -12.08
N GLY A 71 -6.41 -23.82 -11.80
CA GLY A 71 -7.52 -23.90 -12.76
C GLY A 71 -7.90 -25.32 -13.19
N ALA A 72 -7.29 -26.35 -12.61
CA ALA A 72 -7.64 -27.74 -12.94
C ALA A 72 -9.02 -28.10 -12.36
N GLU A 73 -9.86 -28.78 -13.14
CA GLU A 73 -11.12 -29.38 -12.67
C GLU A 73 -10.83 -30.53 -11.70
N ASN A 74 -11.58 -30.63 -10.61
CA ASN A 74 -11.45 -31.66 -9.59
C ASN A 74 -12.82 -32.24 -9.29
N ASP A 75 -12.83 -33.49 -8.87
CA ASP A 75 -14.04 -34.10 -8.34
C ASP A 75 -14.47 -33.36 -7.06
N PRO A 76 -15.78 -33.07 -6.89
CA PRO A 76 -16.30 -32.43 -5.69
C PRO A 76 -15.99 -33.17 -4.38
N GLU A 77 -15.71 -34.47 -4.43
CA GLU A 77 -15.38 -35.28 -3.24
C GLU A 77 -13.92 -35.10 -2.75
N PHE A 78 -13.04 -34.49 -3.57
CA PHE A 78 -11.64 -34.32 -3.18
C PHE A 78 -11.45 -33.07 -2.31
N SER A 79 -10.74 -33.24 -1.19
CA SER A 79 -10.30 -32.12 -0.35
C SER A 79 -9.00 -31.46 -0.83
N LEU A 80 -8.29 -32.10 -1.78
CA LEU A 80 -7.01 -31.64 -2.34
C LEU A 80 -7.06 -31.70 -3.87
N CYS A 81 -6.42 -30.73 -4.53
CA CYS A 81 -6.32 -30.72 -5.98
C CYS A 81 -5.44 -31.86 -6.50
N HIS A 82 -5.95 -32.66 -7.44
CA HIS A 82 -5.23 -33.81 -8.01
C HIS A 82 -3.97 -33.42 -8.80
N ASN A 83 -3.89 -32.16 -9.28
CA ASN A 83 -2.78 -31.67 -10.09
C ASN A 83 -1.69 -30.98 -9.25
N CYS A 84 -2.06 -30.05 -8.36
CA CYS A 84 -1.11 -29.23 -7.60
C CYS A 84 -1.05 -29.55 -6.10
N ASN A 85 -1.88 -30.48 -5.62
CA ASN A 85 -1.94 -30.99 -4.24
C ASN A 85 -2.20 -29.91 -3.17
N ARG A 86 -2.77 -28.76 -3.56
CA ARG A 86 -3.24 -27.70 -2.66
C ARG A 86 -4.67 -27.98 -2.19
N PRO A 87 -5.06 -27.50 -1.00
CA PRO A 87 -6.43 -27.66 -0.51
C PRO A 87 -7.43 -26.98 -1.43
N LEU A 88 -8.55 -27.68 -1.66
CA LEU A 88 -9.72 -27.13 -2.32
C LEU A 88 -10.61 -26.43 -1.27
N PRO A 89 -11.37 -25.39 -1.65
CA PRO A 89 -12.31 -24.75 -0.74
C PRO A 89 -13.33 -25.78 -0.23
N SER A 90 -13.65 -25.70 1.06
CA SER A 90 -14.68 -26.56 1.66
C SER A 90 -16.02 -26.21 1.03
N ARG A 91 -16.78 -27.21 0.61
CA ARG A 91 -18.21 -26.99 0.35
C ARG A 91 -18.87 -26.81 1.71
N ASP A 92 -19.43 -25.63 1.95
CA ASP A 92 -20.37 -25.47 3.05
C ASP A 92 -21.67 -26.17 2.62
N ASP A 93 -21.94 -27.35 3.20
CA ASP A 93 -23.18 -28.08 2.98
C ASP A 93 -24.34 -27.31 3.63
N ASP A 94 -25.13 -26.57 2.83
CA ASP A 94 -26.44 -26.02 3.22
C ASP A 94 -27.55 -27.09 3.18
#